data_AF-A0AAD9WSS7-F1
#
_entry.id   AF-A0AAD9WSS7-F1
#
_cell.length_a   1.000
_cell.length_b   1.000
_cell.length_c   1.000
_cell.angle_alpha   90.00
_cell.angle_beta   90.00
_cell.angle_gamma   90.00
#
_symmetry.space_group_name_H-M   'P 1'
#
loop_
_entity.id
_entity.type
_entity.pdbx_description
1 polymer ?
#
loop_
_entity_poly.entity_id
_entity_poly.type
_entity_poly.pdbx_seq_one_letter_code
_entity_poly.pdbx_strand_id
1 'polypeptide(L)'
;NETGVDRMYDCNLRNEWKPDPSGHILLWVGQVFESVEEGREILSKYAIQEGFDLYKSKNDVRRLTYKCKGDECSWRIHVSSLPDDVTFKIRSITGDHVNCRKVMNNNEATTK
;
A
#
# COMPACT_ATOMS: atom_id res chain seq x y z
N ASN A 1 0.71 -12.06 -33.06
CA ASN A 1 1.19 -10.70 -32.75
C ASN A 1 0.74 -10.33 -31.35
N GLU A 2 1.54 -10.68 -30.36
CA GLU A 2 1.32 -10.32 -28.95
C GLU A 2 1.80 -8.88 -28.78
N THR A 3 0.85 -7.95 -28.68
CA THR A 3 1.17 -6.53 -28.49
C THR A 3 1.86 -6.33 -27.14
N GLY A 4 2.73 -5.32 -27.01
CA GLY A 4 3.44 -5.04 -25.74
C GLY A 4 2.51 -4.73 -24.56
N VAL A 5 1.23 -4.47 -24.83
CA VAL A 5 0.19 -4.30 -23.83
C VAL A 5 -0.23 -5.65 -23.24
N ASP A 6 -0.41 -6.67 -24.09
CA ASP A 6 -0.75 -8.06 -23.72
C ASP A 6 0.25 -8.66 -22.71
N ARG A 7 1.55 -8.52 -22.99
CA ARG A 7 2.62 -8.95 -22.08
C ARG A 7 2.63 -8.20 -20.74
N MET A 8 2.20 -6.93 -20.74
CA MET A 8 2.15 -6.13 -19.51
C MET A 8 1.01 -6.59 -18.60
N TYR A 9 -0.15 -6.96 -19.16
CA TYR A 9 -1.28 -7.49 -18.39
C TYR A 9 -0.95 -8.84 -17.75
N ASP A 10 -0.31 -9.75 -18.49
CA ASP A 10 0.07 -11.09 -17.96
C ASP A 10 1.06 -10.99 -16.78
N CYS A 11 2.01 -10.06 -16.86
CA CYS A 11 2.95 -9.79 -15.77
C CYS A 11 2.28 -9.10 -14.57
N ASN A 12 1.19 -8.38 -14.77
CA ASN A 12 0.46 -7.72 -13.68
C ASN A 12 -0.42 -8.71 -12.91
N LEU A 13 -1.07 -9.67 -13.59
CA LEU A 13 -1.87 -10.72 -12.93
C LEU A 13 -1.04 -11.53 -11.94
N ARG A 14 0.21 -11.83 -12.27
CA ARG A 14 1.11 -12.58 -11.37
C ARG A 14 1.48 -11.84 -10.09
N ASN A 15 1.30 -10.52 -10.06
CA ASN A 15 1.66 -9.67 -8.94
C ASN A 15 0.43 -9.11 -8.21
N GLU A 16 -0.76 -9.62 -8.52
CA GLU A 16 -2.00 -9.25 -7.84
C GLU A 16 -1.92 -9.59 -6.35
N TRP A 17 -2.36 -8.65 -5.51
CA TRP A 17 -2.42 -8.87 -4.08
C TRP A 17 -3.46 -9.94 -3.75
N LYS A 18 -3.09 -10.83 -2.83
CA LYS A 18 -4.00 -11.82 -2.26
C LYS A 18 -3.85 -11.83 -0.74
N PRO A 19 -4.95 -12.03 0.01
CA PRO A 19 -4.88 -12.18 1.44
C PRO A 19 -4.08 -13.42 1.79
N ASP A 20 -3.15 -13.28 2.74
CA ASP A 20 -2.43 -14.42 3.28
C ASP A 20 -3.36 -15.25 4.19
N PRO A 21 -3.30 -16.60 4.17
CA PRO A 21 -4.13 -17.45 5.02
C PRO A 21 -3.96 -17.22 6.53
N SER A 22 -2.80 -16.72 6.98
CA SER A 22 -2.57 -16.35 8.38
C SER A 22 -3.20 -15.01 8.77
N GLY A 23 -3.68 -14.23 7.79
CA GLY A 23 -4.17 -12.88 7.98
C GLY A 23 -3.07 -11.81 8.08
N HIS A 24 -1.79 -12.19 7.92
CA HIS A 24 -0.67 -11.27 7.93
C HIS A 24 -0.50 -10.57 6.57
N ILE A 25 -0.44 -9.24 6.58
CA ILE A 25 -0.29 -8.44 5.37
C ILE A 25 1.20 -8.20 5.12
N LEU A 26 1.67 -8.66 3.97
CA LEU A 26 2.99 -8.37 3.44
C LEU A 26 2.87 -7.49 2.20
N LEU A 27 3.78 -6.53 2.06
CA LEU A 27 3.85 -5.61 0.92
C LEU A 27 5.24 -5.67 0.31
N TRP A 28 5.31 -5.73 -1.02
CA TRP A 28 6.57 -5.69 -1.77
C TRP A 28 6.45 -4.83 -3.03
N VAL A 29 7.60 -4.39 -3.54
CA VAL A 29 7.67 -3.63 -4.79
C VAL A 29 7.23 -4.51 -5.96
N GLY A 30 6.34 -4.00 -6.80
CA GLY A 30 5.77 -4.71 -7.95
C GLY A 30 4.37 -5.26 -7.71
N GLN A 31 3.94 -5.39 -6.45
CA GLN A 31 2.59 -5.82 -6.08
C GLN A 31 1.53 -4.87 -6.66
N VAL A 32 0.43 -5.46 -7.13
CA VAL A 32 -0.68 -4.80 -7.83
C VAL A 32 -1.96 -4.97 -7.02
N PHE A 33 -2.72 -3.89 -6.92
CA PHE A 33 -4.07 -3.85 -6.37
C PHE A 33 -5.06 -3.66 -7.50
N GLU A 34 -6.22 -4.31 -7.39
CA GLU A 34 -7.30 -4.27 -8.38
C GLU A 34 -7.93 -2.87 -8.47
N SER A 35 -7.86 -2.08 -7.40
CA SER A 35 -8.38 -0.71 -7.35
C SER A 35 -7.61 0.22 -6.40
N VAL A 36 -7.87 1.52 -6.52
CA VAL A 36 -7.42 2.54 -5.55
C VAL A 36 -7.94 2.21 -4.16
N GLU A 37 -9.20 1.85 -4.06
CA GLU A 37 -9.91 1.62 -2.81
C GLU A 37 -9.30 0.44 -2.07
N GLU A 38 -9.07 -0.67 -2.78
CA GLU A 38 -8.39 -1.86 -2.25
C GLU A 38 -6.98 -1.50 -1.77
N GLY A 39 -6.19 -0.80 -2.59
CA GLY A 39 -4.85 -0.37 -2.20
C GLY A 39 -4.84 0.50 -0.94
N ARG A 40 -5.80 1.41 -0.79
CA ARG A 40 -5.93 2.25 0.43
C ARG A 40 -6.29 1.42 1.65
N GLU A 41 -7.21 0.47 1.50
CA GLU A 41 -7.66 -0.39 2.59
C GLU A 41 -6.51 -1.28 3.08
N ILE A 42 -5.81 -1.96 2.17
CA ILE A 42 -4.70 -2.86 2.52
C ILE A 42 -3.55 -2.08 3.15
N LEU A 43 -3.18 -0.91 2.60
CA LEU A 43 -2.15 -0.07 3.21
C LEU A 43 -2.52 0.38 4.62
N SER A 44 -3.80 0.72 4.85
CA SER A 44 -4.29 1.10 6.17
C SER A 44 -4.23 -0.07 7.15
N LYS A 45 -4.67 -1.26 6.74
CA LYS A 45 -4.58 -2.47 7.55
C LYS A 45 -3.13 -2.87 7.84
N TYR A 46 -2.24 -2.75 6.86
CA TYR A 46 -0.80 -2.97 7.03
C TYR A 46 -0.21 -2.02 8.09
N ALA A 47 -0.55 -0.74 8.03
CA ALA A 47 -0.07 0.23 9.01
C ALA A 47 -0.58 -0.05 10.44
N ILE A 48 -1.84 -0.50 10.57
CA ILE A 48 -2.40 -0.97 11.85
C ILE A 48 -1.63 -2.19 12.35
N GLN A 49 -1.38 -3.18 11.49
CA GLN A 49 -0.64 -4.39 11.82
C GLN A 49 0.78 -4.10 12.31
N GLU A 50 1.52 -3.26 11.59
CA GLU A 50 2.89 -2.88 11.97
C GLU A 50 2.94 -1.87 13.13
N GLY A 51 1.80 -1.23 13.41
CA GLY A 51 1.63 -0.29 14.51
C GLY A 51 2.25 1.08 14.21
N PHE A 52 1.90 1.69 13.08
CA PHE A 52 2.27 3.08 12.80
C PHE A 52 1.15 3.83 12.10
N ASP A 53 1.17 5.16 12.22
CA ASP A 53 0.19 5.98 11.51
C ASP A 53 0.67 6.35 10.11
N LEU A 54 -0.23 6.19 9.13
CA LEU A 54 -0.01 6.67 7.78
C LEU A 54 -0.38 8.15 7.64
N TYR A 55 0.53 8.91 7.05
CA TYR A 55 0.26 10.21 6.47
C TYR A 55 0.10 10.05 4.96
N LYS A 56 -1.10 10.32 4.44
CA LYS A 56 -1.32 10.44 3.01
C LYS A 56 -0.74 11.77 2.55
N SER A 57 0.31 11.73 1.74
CA SER A 57 0.78 12.94 1.06
C SER A 57 -0.32 13.41 0.11
N LYS A 58 -0.62 14.72 0.10
CA LYS A 58 -1.49 15.31 -0.92
C LYS A 58 -0.93 14.91 -2.29
N ASN A 59 -1.72 14.22 -3.10
CA ASN A 59 -1.28 13.70 -4.38
C ASN A 59 -2.47 13.48 -5.31
N ASP A 60 -2.21 13.70 -6.60
CA ASP A 60 -3.09 13.50 -7.75
C ASP A 60 -3.82 12.15 -7.73
N VAL A 61 -5.01 12.11 -8.33
CA VAL A 61 -5.92 10.94 -8.40
C VAL A 61 -5.21 9.64 -8.82
N ARG A 62 -4.17 9.75 -9.66
CA ARG A 62 -3.39 8.63 -10.22
C ARG A 62 -2.20 8.16 -9.39
N ARG A 63 -1.88 8.84 -8.29
CA ARG A 63 -0.68 8.54 -7.50
C ARG A 63 -1.04 8.57 -6.02
N LEU A 64 -0.63 7.55 -5.29
CA LEU A 64 -0.78 7.49 -3.83
C LEU A 64 0.62 7.40 -3.23
N THR A 65 0.95 8.36 -2.38
CA THR A 65 2.18 8.31 -1.60
C THR A 65 1.81 8.38 -0.14
N TYR A 66 2.21 7.36 0.61
CA TYR A 66 2.07 7.36 2.05
C TYR A 66 3.44 7.44 2.71
N LYS A 67 3.48 8.09 3.86
CA LYS A 67 4.64 8.17 4.73
C LYS A 67 4.23 7.79 6.14
N CYS A 68 5.16 7.35 6.96
CA CYS A 68 4.89 7.27 8.39
C CYS A 68 4.75 8.68 8.98
N LYS A 69 3.89 8.86 9.99
CA LYS A 69 3.76 10.11 10.75
C LYS A 69 4.83 10.32 11.82
N GLY A 70 5.62 9.30 12.15
CA GLY A 70 6.65 9.42 13.19
C GLY A 70 7.64 10.53 12.86
N ASP A 71 7.94 11.37 13.85
CA ASP A 71 9.00 12.37 13.72
C ASP A 71 10.33 11.66 13.39
N GLU A 72 11.03 12.18 12.38
CA GLU A 72 12.28 11.61 11.83
C GLU A 72 12.15 10.23 11.15
N CYS A 73 10.93 9.70 11.00
CA CYS A 73 10.68 8.42 10.32
C CYS A 73 10.77 8.61 8.78
N SER A 74 11.72 7.93 8.14
CA SER A 74 11.96 8.06 6.68
C SER A 74 11.12 7.11 5.83
N TRP A 75 10.39 6.20 6.47
CA TRP A 75 9.56 5.21 5.78
C TRP A 75 8.50 5.85 4.88
N ARG A 76 8.47 5.39 3.64
CA ARG A 76 7.59 5.88 2.59
C ARG A 76 7.28 4.77 1.59
N ILE A 77 6.02 4.73 1.18
CA ILE A 77 5.54 3.88 0.09
C ILE A 77 4.95 4.73 -1.03
N HIS A 78 5.31 4.38 -2.26
CA HIS A 78 4.79 5.00 -3.48
C HIS A 78 4.04 3.99 -4.33
N VAL A 79 2.80 4.34 -4.66
CA VAL A 79 1.88 3.54 -5.46
C VAL A 79 1.35 4.42 -6.60
N SER A 80 1.24 3.88 -7.80
CA SER A 80 0.75 4.61 -8.97
C SER A 80 -0.23 3.77 -9.76
N SER A 81 -1.19 4.41 -10.44
CA SER A 81 -2.02 3.70 -11.42
C SER A 81 -1.16 3.09 -12.53
N LEU A 82 -1.64 1.98 -13.07
CA LEU A 82 -1.18 1.43 -14.33
C LEU A 82 -1.88 2.12 -15.51
N PRO A 83 -1.46 1.88 -16.77
CA PRO A 83 -2.05 2.54 -17.93
C PRO A 83 -3.55 2.28 -18.15
N ASP A 84 -4.11 1.25 -17.51
CA ASP A 84 -5.55 0.99 -17.48
C ASP A 84 -6.33 1.92 -16.54
N ASP A 85 -5.65 2.76 -15.74
CA ASP A 85 -6.23 3.71 -14.78
C ASP A 85 -7.10 3.10 -13.67
N VAL A 86 -7.23 1.77 -13.62
CA VAL A 86 -8.04 1.05 -12.63
C VAL A 86 -7.13 0.44 -11.57
N THR A 87 -6.09 -0.26 -12.00
CA THR A 87 -5.18 -1.01 -11.15
C THR A 87 -4.00 -0.17 -10.69
N PHE A 88 -3.47 -0.49 -9.50
CA PHE A 88 -2.44 0.30 -8.82
C PHE A 88 -1.26 -0.56 -8.42
N LYS A 89 -0.05 -0.12 -8.74
CA LYS A 89 1.18 -0.88 -8.45
C LYS A 89 2.06 -0.18 -7.43
N ILE A 90 2.59 -0.93 -6.46
CA ILE A 90 3.66 -0.47 -5.57
C ILE A 90 4.92 -0.29 -6.41
N ARG A 91 5.37 0.96 -6.56
CA ARG A 91 6.57 1.32 -7.33
C ARG A 91 7.82 1.32 -6.47
N SER A 92 7.69 1.73 -5.21
CA SER A 92 8.82 1.77 -4.28
C SER A 92 8.34 1.74 -2.84
N ILE A 93 9.10 1.04 -2.01
CA ILE A 93 9.07 1.12 -0.55
C ILE A 93 10.48 1.54 -0.15
N THR A 94 10.61 2.67 0.53
CA THR A 94 11.91 3.30 0.81
C THR A 94 11.96 3.80 2.24
N GLY A 95 13.17 3.83 2.80
CA GLY A 95 13.41 4.29 4.15
C GLY A 95 12.97 3.27 5.20
N ASP A 96 13.36 3.55 6.42
CA ASP A 96 13.17 2.66 7.55
C ASP A 96 12.26 3.30 8.58
N HIS A 97 11.58 2.45 9.34
CA HIS A 97 10.88 2.89 10.53
C HIS A 97 11.91 3.19 11.62
N VAL A 98 12.12 4.48 11.91
CA VAL A 98 12.98 4.96 13.00
C VAL A 98 12.11 5.65 14.05
N ASN A 99 12.10 5.13 15.27
CA ASN A 99 11.37 5.70 16.42
C ASN A 99 9.87 5.98 16.17
N CYS A 100 9.24 5.25 15.24
CA CYS A 100 7.86 5.48 14.87
C CYS A 100 6.97 4.87 15.97
N ARG A 101 6.28 5.73 16.73
CA ARG A 101 5.49 5.33 17.90
C ARG A 101 4.45 4.30 17.49
N LYS A 102 4.46 3.13 18.16
CA LYS A 102 3.32 2.21 18.15
C LYS A 102 2.15 2.88 18.82
N VAL A 103 1.28 3.48 18.02
CA VAL A 103 0.05 4.07 18.53
C VAL A 103 -0.89 2.92 18.89
N MET A 104 -0.72 2.36 20.09
CA MET A 104 -1.70 1.46 20.71
C MET A 104 -2.87 2.29 21.25
N ASN A 105 -3.51 3.08 20.39
CA ASN A 105 -4.74 3.77 20.77
C ASN A 105 -5.90 2.85 20.40
N ASN A 106 -6.20 1.92 21.30
CA ASN A 106 -7.43 1.11 21.27
C ASN A 106 -8.66 1.98 21.58
N ASN A 107 -8.98 2.91 20.68
CA ASN A 107 -10.17 3.74 20.81
C ASN A 107 -11.33 3.24 19.94
N GLU A 108 -11.10 2.22 19.10
CA GLU A 108 -12.17 1.44 18.46
C GLU A 108 -12.60 0.26 19.36
N ALA A 109 -12.77 0.54 20.65
CA ALA A 109 -13.51 -0.29 21.60
C ALA A 109 -14.67 0.53 22.18
N THR A 110 -15.59 0.97 21.32
CA THR A 110 -16.96 1.32 21.76
C THR A 110 -17.81 0.07 21.49
N THR A 111 -17.85 -0.85 22.46
CA THR A 111 -18.94 -0.98 23.43
C THR A 111 -20.26 -1.41 22.78
N LYS A 112 -20.58 -2.70 23.00
CA LYS A 112 -21.88 -3.40 23.02
C LYS A 112 -23.02 -2.91 22.13
#